data_AF-A0A258FB16-F1
#
_entry.id   AF-A0A258FB16-F1
#
_cell.length_a   1.000
_cell.length_b   1.000
_cell.length_c   1.000
_cell.angle_alpha   90.00
_cell.angle_beta   90.00
_cell.angle_gamma   90.00
#
_symmetry.space_group_name_H-M   'P 1'
#
loop_
_entity.id
_entity.type
_entity.pdbx_description
1 polymer ?
#
loop_
_entity_poly.entity_id
_entity_poly.type
_entity_poly.pdbx_seq_one_letter_code
_entity_poly.pdbx_strand_id
1 'polypeptide(L)' 'VSGKPAEVRMGKGKGAVDHWAARCHPGRILFEIDGVADDVAREALRLGAAKLPVRTKVVTRLDAGVAHVEHVA' A
#
# COMPACT_ATOMS: atom_id res chain seq x y z
N VAL A 1 -8.95 11.06 9.86
CA VAL A 1 -9.79 11.99 9.08
C VAL A 1 -11.10 12.18 9.84
N SER A 2 -11.63 13.39 9.95
CA SER A 2 -12.92 13.66 10.62
C SER A 2 -14.00 14.01 9.61
N GLY A 3 -15.19 13.43 9.74
CA GLY A 3 -16.32 13.64 8.83
C GLY A 3 -17.54 14.22 9.56
N LYS A 4 -18.31 15.07 8.87
CA LYS A 4 -19.65 15.46 9.33
C LYS A 4 -20.70 14.56 8.67
N PRO A 5 -21.78 14.18 9.37
CA PRO A 5 -22.87 13.44 8.76
C PRO A 5 -23.46 14.18 7.56
N ALA A 6 -24.09 13.45 6.65
CA ALA A 6 -24.91 14.06 5.61
C ALA A 6 -26.04 14.89 6.25
N GLU A 7 -26.51 15.93 5.55
CA GLU A 7 -27.68 16.76 5.94
C GLU A 7 -27.48 17.75 7.10
N VAL A 8 -26.25 17.96 7.58
CA VAL A 8 -25.97 19.03 8.56
C VAL A 8 -25.47 20.32 7.88
N ARG A 9 -25.94 21.47 8.37
CA ARG A 9 -25.43 22.78 7.94
C ARG A 9 -23.98 22.99 8.40
N MET A 10 -23.25 23.84 7.69
CA MET A 10 -21.88 24.23 8.05
C MET A 10 -21.83 24.92 9.43
N GLY A 11 -20.71 24.78 10.15
CA GLY A 11 -20.52 25.31 11.52
C GLY A 11 -20.33 24.22 12.59
N LYS A 12 -20.29 24.61 13.88
CA LYS A 12 -20.17 23.72 15.07
C LYS A 12 -18.87 22.89 15.21
N GLY A 13 -17.77 23.32 14.57
CA GLY A 13 -16.46 22.67 14.71
C GLY A 13 -16.26 21.43 13.83
N LYS A 14 -15.29 20.57 14.19
CA LYS A 14 -14.97 19.32 13.49
C LYS A 14 -15.95 18.20 13.90
N GLY A 15 -16.23 17.29 12.98
CA GLY A 15 -17.07 16.12 13.24
C GLY A 15 -16.31 14.97 13.92
N ALA A 16 -16.97 13.82 14.06
CA ALA A 16 -16.37 12.62 14.63
C ALA A 16 -15.25 12.07 13.72
N VAL A 17 -14.39 11.21 14.30
CA VAL A 17 -13.39 10.47 13.52
C VAL A 17 -14.12 9.50 12.59
N ASP A 18 -13.83 9.62 11.30
CA ASP A 18 -14.46 8.81 10.25
C ASP A 18 -13.58 7.61 9.90
N HIS A 19 -12.32 7.86 9.53
CA HIS A 19 -11.35 6.81 9.23
C HIS A 19 -9.92 7.23 9.54
N TRP A 20 -9.04 6.23 9.59
CA TRP A 20 -7.59 6.39 9.72
C TRP A 20 -6.95 6.26 8.34
N ALA A 21 -5.94 7.08 8.09
CA ALA A 21 -5.22 7.08 6.82
C ALA A 21 -3.72 7.05 7.10
N ALA A 22 -2.98 6.26 6.31
CA ALA A 22 -1.52 6.23 6.32
C ALA A 22 -0.97 7.17 5.25
N ARG A 23 0.03 7.98 5.60
CA ARG A 23 0.74 8.82 4.62
C ARG A 23 1.82 7.99 3.93
N CYS A 24 1.62 7.68 2.65
CA CYS A 24 2.57 6.93 1.84
C CYS A 24 3.28 7.87 0.85
N HIS A 25 4.61 7.96 0.92
CA HIS A 25 5.42 8.70 -0.05
C HIS A 25 6.01 7.74 -1.10
N PRO A 26 6.33 8.21 -2.32
CA PRO A 26 7.04 7.39 -3.30
C PRO A 26 8.33 6.79 -2.72
N GLY A 27 8.61 5.52 -3.05
CA GLY A 27 9.78 4.78 -2.56
C GLY A 27 9.62 4.18 -1.16
N ARG A 28 8.48 4.35 -0.49
CA ARG A 28 8.20 3.68 0.79
C ARG A 28 7.86 2.19 0.57
N ILE A 29 8.51 1.30 1.32
CA ILE A 29 8.11 -0.11 1.41
C ILE A 29 6.79 -0.20 2.18
N LEU A 30 5.77 -0.77 1.55
CA LEU A 30 4.43 -0.92 2.15
C LEU A 30 4.26 -2.25 2.88
N PHE A 31 4.80 -3.32 2.29
CA PHE A 31 4.71 -4.69 2.80
C PHE A 31 6.04 -5.41 2.56
N GLU A 32 6.34 -6.38 3.41
CA GLU A 32 7.46 -7.31 3.29
C GLU A 32 6.91 -8.73 3.41
N ILE A 33 7.44 -9.66 2.62
CA ILE A 33 7.07 -11.06 2.62
C ILE A 33 8.36 -11.87 2.67
N ASP A 34 8.38 -12.87 3.53
CA ASP A 34 9.48 -13.82 3.70
C ASP A 34 8.90 -15.22 3.97
N GLY A 35 9.73 -16.26 3.83
CA GLY A 35 9.36 -17.65 4.14
C GLY A 35 8.55 -18.37 3.05
N VAL A 36 8.50 -17.83 1.83
CA VAL A 36 7.86 -18.45 0.66
C VAL A 36 8.75 -18.37 -0.57
N ALA A 37 8.46 -19.20 -1.58
CA ALA A 37 9.14 -19.13 -2.87
C ALA A 37 8.88 -17.76 -3.57
N ASP A 38 9.85 -17.29 -4.35
CA ASP A 38 9.81 -15.95 -4.97
C ASP A 38 8.66 -15.76 -5.96
N ASP A 39 8.29 -16.81 -6.70
CA ASP A 39 7.15 -16.81 -7.62
C ASP A 39 5.83 -16.58 -6.86
N VAL A 40 5.65 -17.26 -5.73
CA VAL A 40 4.50 -17.08 -4.84
C VAL A 40 4.49 -15.68 -4.24
N ALA A 41 5.64 -15.18 -3.76
CA ALA A 41 5.75 -13.83 -3.21
C ALA A 41 5.39 -12.75 -4.26
N ARG A 42 5.91 -12.87 -5.48
CA ARG A 42 5.63 -11.93 -6.58
C ARG A 42 4.16 -11.93 -6.96
N GLU A 43 3.54 -13.10 -7.08
CA GLU A 43 2.12 -13.18 -7.43
C GLU A 43 1.23 -12.62 -6.33
N ALA A 44 1.52 -12.91 -5.06
CA ALA A 44 0.80 -12.34 -3.93
C ALA A 44 0.89 -10.80 -3.90
N LEU A 45 2.09 -10.25 -4.11
CA LEU A 45 2.30 -8.80 -4.16
C LEU A 45 1.63 -8.17 -5.39
N ARG A 46 1.59 -8.86 -6.54
CA ARG A 46 0.89 -8.40 -7.75
C ARG A 46 -0.62 -8.32 -7.53
N LEU A 47 -1.22 -9.34 -6.91
CA LEU A 47 -2.63 -9.35 -6.57
C LEU A 47 -2.97 -8.27 -5.53
N GLY A 48 -2.12 -8.10 -4.52
CA GLY A 48 -2.24 -7.04 -3.52
C GLY A 48 -2.16 -5.64 -4.13
N ALA A 49 -1.22 -5.41 -5.05
CA ALA A 49 -1.06 -4.14 -5.76
C ALA A 49 -2.35 -3.69 -6.46
N ALA A 50 -3.11 -4.62 -7.05
CA ALA A 50 -4.37 -4.32 -7.72
C ALA A 50 -5.49 -3.81 -6.78
N LYS A 51 -5.30 -3.90 -5.45
CA LYS A 51 -6.23 -3.41 -4.43
C LYS A 51 -5.81 -2.06 -3.84
N LEU A 52 -4.61 -1.58 -4.16
CA LEU A 52 -4.09 -0.35 -3.60
C LEU A 52 -4.45 0.84 -4.51
N PRO A 53 -4.71 2.02 -3.93
CA PRO A 53 -5.02 3.23 -4.70
C PRO A 53 -3.77 3.90 -5.30
N VAL A 54 -2.60 3.26 -5.23
CA VAL A 54 -1.31 3.81 -5.67
C VAL A 54 -0.55 2.80 -6.51
N ARG A 55 0.27 3.28 -7.45
CA ARG A 55 1.19 2.41 -8.19
C ARG A 55 2.28 1.88 -7.27
N THR A 56 2.55 0.59 -7.36
CA THR A 56 3.57 -0.09 -6.56
C THR A 56 4.55 -0.81 -7.47
N LYS A 57 5.77 -1.05 -6.96
CA LYS A 57 6.80 -1.88 -7.59
C LYS A 57 7.22 -2.96 -6.60
N VAL A 58 7.38 -4.19 -7.08
CA VAL A 58 7.98 -5.27 -6.29
C VAL A 58 9.49 -5.05 -6.28
N VAL A 59 10.07 -5.06 -5.08
CA VAL A 59 11.51 -4.94 -4.86
C VAL A 59 11.98 -6.13 -4.04
N THR A 60 13.17 -6.62 -4.33
CA THR A 60 13.81 -7.73 -3.61
C THR A 60 15.01 -7.19 -2.85
N ARG A 61 15.27 -7.70 -1.66
CA ARG A 61 16.49 -7.35 -0.92
C ARG A 61 17.72 -7.88 -1.66
N LEU A 62 18.83 -7.15 -1.61
CA LEU A 62 20.07 -7.53 -2.30
C LEU A 62 20.67 -8.84 -1.78
N ASP A 63 20.38 -9.19 -0.52
CA ASP A 63 20.88 -10.39 0.17
C ASP A 63 19.94 -11.60 0.08
N ALA A 64 18.78 -11.47 -0.57
CA ALA A 64 17.76 -12.52 -0.58
C ALA A 64 18.12 -13.76 -1.43
N GLY A 65 19.28 -13.77 -2.11
CA GLY A 65 19.73 -14.91 -2.91
C GLY A 65 18.87 -15.24 -4.13
N VAL A 66 17.93 -14.37 -4.49
CA VAL A 66 17.01 -14.53 -5.62
C VAL A 66 17.61 -13.89 -6.88
N ALA A 67 17.54 -14.58 -8.02
CA ALA A 67 17.97 -14.01 -9.30
C ALA A 67 17.21 -12.70 -9.60
N HIS A 68 17.95 -11.63 -9.86
CA HIS A 68 17.38 -10.34 -10.26
C HIS A 68 16.79 -10.45 -11.67
N VAL A 69 15.49 -10.66 -11.77
CA VAL A 69 14.77 -10.54 -13.05
C VAL A 69 14.44 -9.05 -13.22
N GLU A 70 15.15 -8.37 -14.13
CA GLU A 70 14.79 -7.01 -14.50
C GLU A 70 13.44 -7.04 -15.24
N HIS A 71 12.38 -6.55 -14.59
CA HIS A 71 11.16 -6.19 -15.31
C HIS A 71 11.40 -4.86 -16.03
N VAL A 72 11.64 -4.95 -17.34
CA VAL A 72 11.57 -3.81 -18.27
C VAL A 72 10.11 -3.34 -18.32
N ALA A 73 9.96 -2.01 -18.31
CA ALA A 73 8.75 -1.24 -18.06
C ALA A 73 7.52 -1.62 -18.90
#